data_AF-A0A1V5N7K9-F1
#
_entry.id   AF-A0A1V5N7K9-F1
#
_cell.length_a   1.000
_cell.length_b   1.000
_cell.length_c   1.000
_cell.angle_alpha   90.00
_cell.angle_beta   90.00
_cell.angle_gamma   90.00
#
_symmetry.space_group_name_H-M   'P 1'
#
loop_
_entity.id
_entity.type
_entity.pdbx_description
1 polymer ?
#
loop_
_entity_poly.entity_id
_entity_poly.type
_entity_poly.pdbx_seq_one_letter_code
_entity_poly.pdbx_strand_id
1 'polypeptide(L)'
;MQALYTPYKKPEGGKILIAEPFLKDAYFSRSVVLLAEHNDEGSFGLIINKPIANLKVSEVIKDFPQFDCPVYLGGPVKNDSVFYIHSRGELIENSTKINDNLYFGGDVEQVKEMILLNKIASNEIKFYIGYSGWNPKQLEKELKEKSWLVVDCKNHNFLEDTPQVLWNNILKKMGNEYTYWSLSPIDPQLN
;
A
#
# COMPACT_ATOMS: atom_id res chain seq x y z
N MET A 1 -5.09 -12.76 -22.80
CA MET A 1 -5.09 -12.49 -21.34
C MET A 1 -4.07 -11.38 -21.11
N GLN A 2 -4.50 -10.17 -20.75
CA GLN A 2 -3.59 -9.03 -20.58
C GLN A 2 -2.89 -9.16 -19.21
N ALA A 3 -1.57 -8.91 -19.13
CA ALA A 3 -0.84 -9.02 -17.88
C ALA A 3 -1.29 -7.93 -16.89
N LEU A 4 -1.79 -8.32 -15.72
CA LEU A 4 -2.21 -7.40 -14.66
C LEU A 4 -1.04 -6.67 -13.98
N TYR A 5 0.17 -7.22 -14.12
CA TYR A 5 1.39 -6.73 -13.50
C TYR A 5 2.52 -6.78 -14.49
N THR A 6 3.17 -5.65 -14.73
CA THR A 6 4.33 -5.56 -15.64
C THR A 6 5.48 -4.86 -14.93
N PRO A 7 6.70 -5.42 -14.95
CA PRO A 7 7.86 -4.74 -14.38
C PRO A 7 8.07 -3.40 -15.07
N TYR A 8 8.27 -2.36 -14.28
CA TYR A 8 8.41 -1.00 -14.75
C TYR A 8 9.76 -0.43 -14.29
N LYS A 9 10.40 0.39 -15.12
CA LYS A 9 11.76 0.88 -14.82
C LYS A 9 11.81 2.18 -14.02
N LYS A 10 10.70 2.93 -13.97
CA LYS A 10 10.63 4.22 -13.28
C LYS A 10 9.51 4.27 -12.23
N PRO A 11 9.82 4.66 -10.99
CA PRO A 11 8.79 4.93 -9.98
C PRO A 11 7.90 6.10 -10.43
N GLU A 12 6.64 6.05 -10.02
CA GLU A 12 5.62 7.07 -10.31
C GLU A 12 4.46 6.87 -9.33
N GLY A 13 3.69 7.94 -9.07
CA GLY A 13 2.42 7.82 -8.35
C GLY A 13 1.50 6.79 -9.00
N GLY A 14 0.85 5.98 -8.16
CA GLY A 14 -0.02 4.88 -8.55
C GLY A 14 0.66 3.60 -8.98
N LYS A 15 1.99 3.51 -8.93
CA LYS A 15 2.72 2.24 -9.05
C LYS A 15 2.92 1.60 -7.69
N ILE A 16 3.28 0.32 -7.71
CA ILE A 16 3.68 -0.40 -6.51
C ILE A 16 5.17 -0.75 -6.52
N LEU A 17 5.75 -0.74 -5.34
CA LEU A 17 7.08 -1.27 -5.07
C LEU A 17 6.93 -2.61 -4.34
N ILE A 18 7.59 -3.62 -4.86
CA ILE A 18 7.64 -4.94 -4.23
C ILE A 18 9.03 -5.09 -3.62
N ALA A 19 9.06 -5.30 -2.31
CA ALA A 19 10.30 -5.54 -1.60
C ALA A 19 10.94 -6.85 -2.06
N GLU A 20 12.26 -6.80 -2.23
CA GLU A 20 13.10 -7.97 -2.38
C GLU A 20 12.99 -8.88 -1.12
N PRO A 21 12.95 -10.22 -1.27
CA PRO A 21 12.67 -11.13 -0.16
C PRO A 21 13.61 -11.01 1.04
N PHE A 22 14.88 -10.68 0.79
CA PHE A 22 15.95 -10.63 1.78
C PHE A 22 16.26 -9.21 2.23
N LEU A 23 15.39 -8.24 1.91
CA LEU A 23 15.47 -6.88 2.42
C LEU A 23 15.45 -6.94 3.96
N LYS A 24 16.59 -6.58 4.57
CA LYS A 24 16.85 -6.72 6.01
C LYS A 24 16.08 -5.72 6.89
N ASP A 25 15.35 -4.81 6.27
CA ASP A 25 14.52 -3.86 6.99
C ASP A 25 13.24 -4.54 7.51
N ALA A 26 13.04 -4.53 8.83
CA ALA A 26 11.90 -5.17 9.48
C ALA A 26 10.54 -4.58 9.03
N TYR A 27 10.49 -3.28 8.74
CA TYR A 27 9.27 -2.63 8.25
C TYR A 27 8.97 -3.05 6.81
N PHE A 28 9.99 -3.28 5.98
CA PHE A 28 9.81 -3.50 4.55
C PHE A 28 9.99 -4.93 4.06
N SER A 29 10.46 -5.86 4.90
CA SER A 29 10.54 -7.28 4.51
C SER A 29 9.18 -7.80 4.03
N ARG A 30 9.16 -8.37 2.82
CA ARG A 30 7.96 -8.84 2.09
C ARG A 30 6.83 -7.80 2.00
N SER A 31 7.18 -6.52 1.97
CA SER A 31 6.20 -5.45 1.81
C SER A 31 5.83 -5.24 0.35
N VAL A 32 4.59 -4.80 0.15
CA VAL A 32 4.12 -4.17 -1.09
C VAL A 32 3.78 -2.74 -0.71
N VAL A 33 4.44 -1.78 -1.34
CA VAL A 33 4.22 -0.34 -1.09
C VAL A 33 3.51 0.27 -2.28
N LEU A 34 2.37 0.92 -2.04
CA LEU A 34 1.71 1.77 -3.03
C LEU A 34 2.35 3.16 -2.98
N LEU A 35 2.91 3.62 -4.10
CA LEU A 35 3.38 5.00 -4.23
C LEU A 35 2.16 5.91 -4.45
N ALA A 36 1.89 6.82 -3.53
CA ALA A 36 0.89 7.87 -3.78
C ALA A 36 1.52 9.02 -4.58
N GLU A 37 2.79 9.32 -4.33
CA GLU A 37 3.51 10.41 -4.98
C GLU A 37 4.99 10.06 -5.21
N HIS A 38 5.54 10.54 -6.31
CA HIS A 38 6.97 10.50 -6.62
C HIS A 38 7.34 11.72 -7.46
N ASN A 39 8.24 12.56 -6.93
CA ASN A 39 8.69 13.80 -7.57
C ASN A 39 10.18 14.08 -7.20
N ASP A 40 10.72 15.21 -7.63
CA ASP A 40 12.12 15.59 -7.36
C ASP A 40 12.43 15.87 -5.88
N GLU A 41 11.40 16.16 -5.07
CA GLU A 41 11.50 16.39 -3.62
C GLU A 41 11.43 15.08 -2.81
N GLY A 42 11.05 13.96 -3.43
CA GLY A 42 11.04 12.66 -2.78
C GLY A 42 9.93 11.74 -3.25
N SER A 43 9.70 10.68 -2.48
CA SER A 43 8.60 9.73 -2.73
C SER A 43 7.81 9.48 -1.46
N PHE A 44 6.51 9.28 -1.63
CA PHE A 44 5.59 8.96 -0.56
C PHE A 44 4.77 7.73 -0.95
N GLY A 45 4.62 6.79 0.00
CA GLY A 45 3.79 5.62 -0.19
C GLY A 45 3.32 4.96 1.10
N LEU A 46 2.47 3.95 0.93
CA LEU A 46 1.90 3.16 2.01
C LEU A 46 2.19 1.69 1.81
N ILE A 47 2.69 1.00 2.84
CA ILE A 47 2.70 -0.45 2.87
C ILE A 47 1.25 -0.93 2.91
N ILE A 48 0.82 -1.68 1.88
CA ILE A 48 -0.59 -2.07 1.70
C ILE A 48 -0.91 -3.50 2.16
N ASN A 49 0.12 -4.27 2.56
CA ASN A 49 -0.01 -5.70 2.80
C ASN A 49 0.29 -6.15 4.25
N LYS A 50 0.43 -5.21 5.20
CA LYS A 50 0.75 -5.50 6.61
C LYS A 50 -0.36 -5.03 7.56
N PRO A 51 -1.38 -5.86 7.84
CA PRO A 51 -2.40 -5.54 8.83
C PRO A 51 -1.82 -5.54 10.25
N ILE A 52 -2.30 -4.66 11.10
CA ILE A 52 -1.96 -4.64 12.54
C ILE A 52 -2.98 -5.52 13.26
N ALA A 53 -2.48 -6.53 13.97
CA ALA A 53 -3.34 -7.50 14.64
C ALA A 53 -4.23 -6.81 15.70
N ASN A 54 -5.53 -7.11 15.66
CA ASN A 54 -6.53 -6.67 16.63
C ASN A 54 -6.67 -5.15 16.79
N LEU A 55 -6.26 -4.35 15.81
CA LEU A 55 -6.43 -2.90 15.83
C LEU A 55 -7.50 -2.45 14.83
N LYS A 56 -8.54 -1.80 15.32
CA LYS A 56 -9.62 -1.21 14.49
C LYS A 56 -9.48 0.29 14.37
N VAL A 57 -10.03 0.85 13.28
CA VAL A 57 -9.97 2.30 13.03
C VAL A 57 -10.61 3.13 14.15
N SER A 58 -11.66 2.61 14.80
CA SER A 58 -12.33 3.26 15.92
C SER A 58 -11.48 3.40 17.18
N GLU A 59 -10.38 2.66 17.28
CA GLU A 59 -9.43 2.75 18.39
C GLU A 59 -8.31 3.76 18.10
N VAL A 60 -8.15 4.15 16.83
CA VAL A 60 -7.07 5.03 16.36
C VAL A 60 -7.57 6.45 16.12
N ILE A 61 -8.74 6.58 15.49
CA ILE A 61 -9.36 7.88 15.23
C ILE A 61 -10.42 8.14 16.28
N LYS A 62 -10.29 9.27 16.99
CA LYS A 62 -11.28 9.71 17.97
C LYS A 62 -12.62 10.02 17.29
N ASP A 63 -13.71 9.68 17.97
CA ASP A 63 -15.09 9.94 17.54
C ASP A 63 -15.39 9.31 16.17
N PHE A 64 -14.72 8.21 15.84
CA PHE A 64 -14.97 7.46 14.60
C PHE A 64 -16.18 6.53 14.78
N PRO A 65 -17.08 6.42 13.80
CA PRO A 65 -18.25 5.55 13.89
C PRO A 65 -17.85 4.09 14.10
N GLN A 66 -18.76 3.29 14.67
CA GLN A 66 -18.54 1.85 14.79
C GLN A 66 -18.45 1.24 13.40
N PHE A 67 -17.23 0.91 12.99
CA PHE A 67 -16.91 0.46 11.64
C PHE A 67 -15.86 -0.63 11.72
N ASP A 68 -16.22 -1.84 11.28
CA ASP A 68 -15.34 -3.00 11.34
C ASP A 68 -14.35 -2.98 10.17
N CYS A 69 -13.33 -2.12 10.29
CA CYS A 69 -12.27 -1.98 9.31
C CYS A 69 -10.90 -2.12 9.99
N PRO A 70 -10.06 -3.07 9.54
CA PRO A 70 -8.73 -3.27 10.10
C PRO A 70 -7.82 -2.09 9.75
N VAL A 71 -6.86 -1.84 10.65
CA VAL A 71 -5.79 -0.85 10.44
C VAL A 71 -4.53 -1.55 9.97
N TYR A 72 -3.83 -0.91 9.04
CA TYR A 72 -2.61 -1.40 8.43
C TYR A 72 -1.41 -0.56 8.87
N LEU A 73 -0.22 -1.15 8.84
CA LEU A 73 1.02 -0.40 8.95
C LEU A 73 1.33 0.21 7.59
N GLY A 74 1.35 1.54 7.48
CA GLY A 74 1.69 2.25 6.24
C GLY A 74 3.18 2.54 6.07
N GLY A 75 3.95 2.55 7.18
CA GLY A 75 5.40 2.66 7.17
C GLY A 75 5.97 3.18 8.49
N PRO A 76 7.30 3.38 8.57
CA PRO A 76 7.98 3.73 9.81
C PRO A 76 7.84 5.21 10.21
N VAL A 77 7.34 6.09 9.33
CA VAL A 77 7.32 7.54 9.55
C VAL A 77 5.94 8.00 10.04
N LYS A 78 5.89 8.91 11.02
CA LYS A 78 4.67 9.47 11.62
C LYS A 78 3.65 8.40 12.04
N ASN A 79 4.07 7.50 12.94
CA ASN A 79 3.25 6.42 13.49
C ASN A 79 2.08 6.89 14.39
N ASP A 80 1.86 8.19 14.49
CA ASP A 80 0.74 8.86 15.17
C ASP A 80 -0.32 9.39 14.18
N SER A 81 -0.02 9.37 12.88
CA SER A 81 -0.88 9.91 11.82
C SER A 81 -1.60 8.79 11.08
N VAL A 82 -2.88 8.99 10.79
CA VAL A 82 -3.70 8.05 10.01
C VAL A 82 -3.82 8.52 8.57
N PHE A 83 -3.54 7.60 7.66
CA PHE A 83 -3.75 7.75 6.22
C PHE A 83 -4.79 6.75 5.76
N TYR A 84 -5.42 6.98 4.61
CA TYR A 84 -6.38 6.03 4.06
C TYR A 84 -6.41 6.11 2.54
N ILE A 85 -6.79 4.99 1.94
CA ILE A 85 -7.12 4.89 0.51
C ILE A 85 -8.54 4.39 0.36
N HIS A 86 -9.25 4.86 -0.67
CA HIS A 86 -10.65 4.53 -0.89
C HIS A 86 -11.03 4.59 -2.37
N SER A 87 -12.16 4.02 -2.74
CA SER A 87 -12.71 4.05 -4.11
C SER A 87 -13.75 5.15 -4.34
N ARG A 88 -13.98 6.00 -3.33
CA ARG A 88 -15.09 6.98 -3.28
C ARG A 88 -14.64 8.44 -3.47
N GLY A 89 -13.80 8.70 -4.47
CA GLY A 89 -13.30 10.06 -4.75
C GLY A 89 -14.38 11.10 -5.05
N GLU A 90 -15.54 10.67 -5.56
CA GLU A 90 -16.69 11.56 -5.82
C GLU A 90 -17.43 12.00 -4.55
N LEU A 91 -17.27 11.27 -3.44
CA LEU A 91 -17.97 11.52 -2.18
C LEU A 91 -17.09 12.19 -1.13
N ILE A 92 -15.76 12.14 -1.31
CA ILE A 92 -14.78 12.61 -0.35
C ILE A 92 -13.91 13.66 -1.04
N GLU A 93 -14.11 14.90 -0.63
CA GLU A 93 -13.34 16.06 -1.10
C GLU A 93 -11.89 16.01 -0.62
N ASN A 94 -11.02 16.78 -1.28
CA ASN A 94 -9.58 16.85 -1.01
C ASN A 94 -8.84 15.51 -1.13
N SER A 95 -9.43 14.55 -1.84
CA SER A 95 -8.80 13.26 -2.14
C SER A 95 -7.90 13.38 -3.37
N THR A 96 -6.71 12.76 -3.32
CA THR A 96 -5.77 12.72 -4.44
C THR A 96 -6.06 11.47 -5.28
N LYS A 97 -6.39 11.65 -6.56
CA LYS A 97 -6.62 10.51 -7.47
C LYS A 97 -5.30 9.78 -7.75
N ILE A 98 -5.25 8.50 -7.42
CA ILE A 98 -4.13 7.60 -7.76
C ILE A 98 -4.38 6.92 -9.10
N ASN A 99 -5.55 6.30 -9.26
CA ASN A 99 -6.01 5.69 -10.50
C ASN A 99 -7.54 5.77 -10.60
N ASP A 100 -8.14 5.14 -11.62
CA ASP A 100 -9.59 5.27 -11.86
C ASP A 100 -10.48 4.76 -10.73
N ASN A 101 -10.00 3.85 -9.88
CA ASN A 101 -10.77 3.26 -8.79
C ASN A 101 -10.13 3.45 -7.41
N LEU A 102 -9.11 4.32 -7.30
CA LEU A 102 -8.35 4.49 -6.07
C LEU A 102 -7.93 5.94 -5.86
N TYR A 103 -8.26 6.41 -4.67
CA TYR A 103 -7.99 7.74 -4.18
C TYR A 103 -7.26 7.64 -2.84
N PHE A 104 -6.44 8.63 -2.55
CA PHE A 104 -5.66 8.73 -1.32
C PHE A 104 -6.04 9.98 -0.53
N GLY A 105 -6.21 9.81 0.77
CA GLY A 105 -6.56 10.90 1.68
C GLY A 105 -7.94 11.47 1.41
N GLY A 106 -8.17 12.69 1.88
CA GLY A 106 -9.45 13.39 1.81
C GLY A 106 -9.85 13.99 3.16
N ASP A 107 -11.08 14.48 3.23
CA ASP A 107 -11.69 14.94 4.49
C ASP A 107 -12.19 13.75 5.33
N VAL A 108 -11.58 13.55 6.50
CA VAL A 108 -11.94 12.47 7.43
C VAL A 108 -13.34 12.63 8.02
N GLU A 109 -13.84 13.86 8.18
CA GLU A 109 -15.19 14.08 8.69
C GLU A 109 -16.24 13.66 7.65
N GLN A 110 -15.98 13.88 6.36
CA GLN A 110 -16.81 13.34 5.28
C GLN A 110 -16.76 11.81 5.25
N VAL A 111 -15.58 11.20 5.48
CA VAL A 111 -15.48 9.74 5.60
C VAL A 111 -16.37 9.22 6.73
N LYS A 112 -16.32 9.84 7.91
CA LYS A 112 -17.16 9.46 9.07
C LYS A 112 -18.65 9.59 8.74
N GLU A 113 -19.06 10.71 8.14
CA GLU A 113 -20.44 10.96 7.74
C GLU A 113 -20.92 9.92 6.72
N MET A 114 -20.14 9.66 5.67
CA MET A 114 -20.50 8.71 4.62
C MET A 114 -20.56 7.26 5.13
N ILE A 115 -19.74 6.90 6.13
CA ILE A 115 -19.85 5.61 6.83
C ILE A 115 -21.17 5.53 7.61
N LEU A 116 -21.53 6.57 8.36
CA LEU A 116 -22.79 6.62 9.13
C LEU A 116 -24.03 6.52 8.21
N LEU A 117 -23.95 7.11 7.02
CA LEU A 117 -25.00 7.05 6.00
C LEU A 117 -25.00 5.73 5.21
N ASN A 118 -24.12 4.77 5.55
CA ASN A 118 -23.92 3.50 4.83
C ASN A 118 -23.59 3.69 3.34
N LYS A 119 -22.88 4.77 3.00
CA LYS A 119 -22.41 5.08 1.64
C LYS A 119 -21.02 4.53 1.35
N ILE A 120 -20.25 4.20 2.39
CA ILE A 120 -18.93 3.56 2.30
C ILE A 120 -18.98 2.23 3.03
N ALA A 121 -18.67 1.15 2.31
CA ALA A 121 -18.51 -0.17 2.91
C ALA A 121 -17.05 -0.43 3.34
N SER A 122 -16.84 -1.39 4.24
CA SER A 122 -15.50 -1.70 4.79
C SER A 122 -14.51 -2.24 3.76
N ASN A 123 -14.98 -2.73 2.61
CA ASN A 123 -14.16 -3.14 1.47
C ASN A 123 -13.89 -2.01 0.47
N GLU A 124 -14.38 -0.79 0.72
CA GLU A 124 -14.20 0.38 -0.15
C GLU A 124 -13.20 1.40 0.42
N ILE A 125 -12.68 1.15 1.60
CA ILE A 125 -11.70 1.99 2.30
C ILE A 125 -10.76 1.15 3.14
N LYS A 126 -9.47 1.55 3.19
CA LYS A 126 -8.46 0.97 4.09
C LYS A 126 -7.72 2.08 4.82
N PHE A 127 -7.45 1.85 6.11
CA PHE A 127 -6.76 2.80 6.99
C PHE A 127 -5.34 2.32 7.33
N TYR A 128 -4.42 3.27 7.43
CA TYR A 128 -2.99 3.03 7.63
C TYR A 128 -2.44 3.93 8.72
N ILE A 129 -1.60 3.40 9.58
CA ILE A 129 -0.81 4.19 10.53
C ILE A 129 0.58 4.42 9.95
N GLY A 130 0.98 5.69 9.92
CA GLY A 130 2.24 6.12 9.35
C GLY A 130 2.34 5.90 7.85
N TYR A 131 3.50 6.27 7.31
CA TYR A 131 3.78 6.18 5.88
C TYR A 131 5.24 5.80 5.63
N SER A 132 5.48 5.43 4.37
CA SER A 132 6.81 5.14 3.83
C SER A 132 7.27 6.33 3.00
N GLY A 133 8.35 6.96 3.44
CA GLY A 133 8.90 8.16 2.80
C GLY A 133 10.31 7.91 2.31
N TRP A 134 10.62 8.46 1.14
CA TRP A 134 11.97 8.49 0.58
C TRP A 134 12.38 9.94 0.36
N ASN A 135 13.59 10.26 0.83
CA ASN A 135 14.24 11.53 0.51
C ASN A 135 14.53 11.63 -1.00
N PRO A 136 14.81 12.83 -1.54
CA PRO A 136 15.19 13.02 -2.92
C PRO A 136 16.26 12.01 -3.36
N LYS A 137 16.05 11.32 -4.49
CA LYS A 137 16.98 10.35 -5.09
C LYS A 137 17.21 9.06 -4.29
N GLN A 138 16.60 8.91 -3.11
CA GLN A 138 16.81 7.74 -2.25
C GLN A 138 16.18 6.50 -2.89
N LEU A 139 14.92 6.60 -3.35
CA LEU A 139 14.23 5.49 -3.99
C LEU A 139 14.97 5.00 -5.24
N GLU A 140 15.51 5.91 -6.04
CA GLU A 140 16.27 5.61 -7.24
C GLU A 140 17.59 4.92 -6.93
N LYS A 141 18.21 5.21 -5.78
CA LYS A 141 19.38 4.49 -5.29
C LYS A 141 19.00 3.07 -4.87
N GLU A 142 17.93 2.91 -4.11
CA GLU A 142 17.45 1.58 -3.67
C GLU A 142 17.00 0.71 -4.86
N LEU A 143 16.44 1.32 -5.90
CA LEU A 143 16.13 0.65 -7.18
C LEU A 143 17.38 0.17 -7.91
N LYS A 144 18.48 0.95 -7.91
CA LYS A 144 19.76 0.52 -8.49
C LYS A 144 20.39 -0.62 -7.69
N GLU A 145 20.18 -0.64 -6.38
CA GLU A 145 20.60 -1.72 -5.48
C GLU A 145 19.70 -2.96 -5.53
N LYS A 146 18.65 -2.93 -6.37
CA LYS A 146 17.66 -4.00 -6.54
C LYS A 146 16.88 -4.35 -5.26
N SER A 147 16.77 -3.40 -4.33
CA SER A 147 15.95 -3.56 -3.11
C SER A 147 14.46 -3.57 -3.41
N TRP A 148 14.05 -2.94 -4.52
CA TRP A 148 12.66 -2.81 -4.94
C TRP A 148 12.48 -3.22 -6.40
N LEU A 149 11.31 -3.79 -6.67
CA LEU A 149 10.79 -3.98 -8.02
C LEU A 149 9.60 -3.05 -8.22
N VAL A 150 9.68 -2.13 -9.17
CA VAL A 150 8.53 -1.29 -9.54
C VAL A 150 7.62 -2.10 -10.46
N VAL A 151 6.33 -2.10 -10.15
CA VAL A 151 5.33 -2.81 -10.93
C VAL A 151 4.18 -1.87 -11.26
N ASP A 152 3.77 -1.89 -12.52
CA ASP A 152 2.56 -1.23 -12.98
C ASP A 152 1.35 -2.09 -12.60
N CYS A 153 0.34 -1.47 -11.98
CA CYS A 153 -0.84 -2.13 -11.43
C CYS A 153 -2.13 -1.55 -12.01
N LYS A 154 -2.20 -1.47 -13.35
CA LYS A 154 -3.41 -1.01 -14.05
C LYS A 154 -4.62 -1.85 -13.64
N ASN A 155 -5.67 -1.16 -13.21
CA ASN A 155 -6.98 -1.73 -12.87
C ASN A 155 -6.96 -2.73 -11.70
N HIS A 156 -5.93 -2.72 -10.86
CA HIS A 156 -5.92 -3.56 -9.67
C HIS A 156 -6.60 -2.87 -8.48
N ASN A 157 -7.55 -3.56 -7.84
CA ASN A 157 -8.24 -3.05 -6.66
C ASN A 157 -7.54 -3.50 -5.38
N PHE A 158 -6.67 -2.65 -4.82
CA PHE A 158 -5.97 -2.94 -3.57
C PHE A 158 -6.89 -3.02 -2.33
N LEU A 159 -8.15 -2.58 -2.44
CA LEU A 159 -9.11 -2.61 -1.34
C LEU A 159 -9.65 -4.03 -1.11
N GLU A 160 -9.77 -4.84 -2.16
CA GLU A 160 -10.35 -6.19 -2.10
C GLU A 160 -9.32 -7.28 -1.78
N ASP A 161 -8.03 -7.03 -2.06
CA ASP A 161 -7.01 -8.06 -1.96
C ASP A 161 -6.67 -8.44 -0.51
N THR A 162 -6.53 -9.75 -0.28
CA THR A 162 -6.07 -10.31 1.00
C THR A 162 -4.59 -9.97 1.22
N PRO A 163 -4.27 -9.15 2.24
CA PRO A 163 -2.92 -8.59 2.45
C PRO A 163 -1.81 -9.63 2.50
N GLN A 164 -2.04 -10.73 3.21
CA GLN A 164 -1.04 -11.78 3.49
C GLN A 164 -0.58 -12.51 2.23
N VAL A 165 -1.42 -12.58 1.20
CA VAL A 165 -1.11 -13.25 -0.08
C VAL A 165 -0.76 -12.27 -1.19
N LEU A 166 -0.94 -10.96 -0.98
CA LEU A 166 -0.73 -9.94 -2.01
C LEU A 166 0.68 -10.02 -2.61
N TRP A 167 1.72 -10.01 -1.77
CA TRP A 167 3.12 -10.07 -2.22
C TRP A 167 3.39 -11.33 -3.08
N ASN A 168 3.00 -12.51 -2.59
CA ASN A 168 3.16 -13.78 -3.31
C ASN A 168 2.34 -13.82 -4.61
N ASN A 169 1.11 -13.30 -4.58
CA ASN A 169 0.21 -13.30 -5.73
C ASN A 169 0.73 -12.40 -6.85
N ILE A 170 1.28 -11.23 -6.53
CA ILE A 170 1.86 -10.35 -7.53
C ILE A 170 3.10 -11.03 -8.14
N LEU A 171 4.01 -11.57 -7.34
CA LEU A 171 5.21 -12.25 -7.85
C LEU A 171 4.87 -13.43 -8.75
N LYS A 172 3.88 -14.26 -8.38
CA LYS A 172 3.39 -15.34 -9.24
C LYS A 172 2.82 -14.85 -10.57
N LYS A 173 2.10 -13.72 -10.56
CA LYS A 173 1.52 -13.11 -11.76
C LYS A 173 2.57 -12.44 -12.66
N MET A 174 3.74 -12.06 -12.13
CA MET A 174 4.85 -11.52 -12.91
C MET A 174 5.64 -12.59 -13.67
N GLY A 175 5.50 -13.87 -13.32
CA GLY A 175 6.06 -15.01 -14.07
C GLY A 175 7.28 -15.69 -13.43
N ASN A 176 7.84 -16.65 -14.17
CA ASN A 176 8.80 -17.64 -13.65
C ASN A 176 10.12 -17.05 -13.13
N GLU A 177 10.59 -15.92 -13.67
CA GLU A 177 11.83 -15.28 -13.22
C GLU A 177 11.75 -14.73 -11.79
N TYR A 178 10.54 -14.35 -11.33
CA TYR A 178 10.26 -13.85 -9.99
C TYR A 178 9.67 -14.93 -9.06
N THR A 179 9.44 -16.13 -9.56
CA THR A 179 8.95 -17.26 -8.75
C THR A 179 9.99 -17.67 -7.69
N TYR A 180 11.28 -17.51 -7.97
CA TYR A 180 12.36 -17.68 -6.97
C TYR A 180 12.17 -16.80 -5.74
N TRP A 181 11.68 -15.56 -5.91
CA TRP A 181 11.37 -14.69 -4.78
C TRP A 181 10.19 -15.22 -3.97
N SER A 182 9.12 -15.65 -4.64
CA SER A 182 7.93 -16.19 -3.96
C SER A 182 8.18 -17.49 -3.17
N LEU A 183 9.17 -18.28 -3.60
CA LEU A 183 9.55 -19.56 -2.97
C LEU A 183 10.67 -19.40 -1.93
N SER A 184 11.21 -18.19 -1.76
CA SER A 184 12.30 -17.97 -0.81
C SER A 184 11.81 -18.13 0.64
N PRO A 185 12.53 -18.86 1.51
CA PRO A 185 12.20 -18.97 2.93
C PRO A 185 12.29 -17.61 3.63
N ILE A 186 11.59 -17.46 4.75
CA ILE A 186 11.61 -16.21 5.56
C ILE A 186 13.00 -15.99 6.19
N ASP A 187 13.74 -17.08 6.42
CA ASP A 187 15.07 -17.06 7.01
C ASP A 187 16.09 -17.74 6.08
N PRO A 188 17.12 -17.03 5.59
CA PRO A 188 18.19 -17.62 4.77
C PRO A 188 19.13 -18.55 5.56
N GLN A 189 19.00 -18.67 6.89
CA GLN A 189 19.79 -19.61 7.72
C GLN A 189 19.18 -21.02 7.83
N LEU A 190 18.03 -21.28 7.21
CA LEU A 190 17.35 -22.58 7.26
C LEU A 190 17.73 -23.54 6.09
N ASN A 191 18.92 -23.39 5.52
CA ASN A 191 19.50 -24.36 4.55
C ASN A 191 20.64 -25.15 5.18
#